data_AF-A0ABD1PZK9-F1
#
_entry.id   AF-A0ABD1PZK9-F1
#
_cell.length_a   1.000
_cell.length_b   1.000
_cell.length_c   1.000
_cell.angle_alpha   90.00
_cell.angle_beta   90.00
_cell.angle_gamma   90.00
#
_symmetry.space_group_name_H-M   'P 1'
#
loop_
_entity.id
_entity.type
_entity.pdbx_description
1 polymer ?
#
loop_
_entity_poly.entity_id
_entity_poly.type
_entity_poly.pdbx_seq_one_letter_code
_entity_poly.pdbx_strand_id
1 'polypeptide(L)'
;MSGAFAVQQGNCSSFKFQVPHSCKKDPVIVDLMPDALPQNRTDGCCNGGVLSAWAINPSMSYSSFEVTVGNLEQNSTGYKPLNPTLMAPGPGYTCSTVMDTDPTVSSLIGGRRQEQVFRTWRSTCTYSSYLAKKTPVCCVSLSTFYNPTITSCPSCSCGCRVADELTTLCVRQGLFPSNLLDADLVQCTDHMCPLRVHWHIKKNYVNHWRVKLTISNYNYGKNYSDWNVLVQHPGFGQPATAYSFNSKVLPTSEEVALFWGIFSYNSELVQAGENQLGSVTTEILMQKDLKSFTLKNGWAFPRRIYFNGENCQMPLPDIFPMLPNGSPRRKPSQSQFVLLAVVYFTYHIFLALV
;
A
#
# COMPACT_ATOMS: atom_id res chain seq x y z
N MET A 1 33.66 -3.95 -9.10
CA MET A 1 32.23 -3.70 -8.86
C MET A 1 32.14 -3.01 -7.52
N SER A 2 31.33 -1.97 -7.43
CA SER A 2 31.08 -1.17 -6.22
C SER A 2 29.58 -0.94 -6.11
N GLY A 3 29.07 -0.89 -4.88
CA GLY A 3 27.64 -0.73 -4.58
C GLY A 3 26.77 -1.98 -4.73
N ALA A 4 27.24 -3.01 -5.43
CA ALA A 4 26.52 -4.27 -5.60
C ALA A 4 27.47 -5.47 -5.69
N PHE A 5 26.91 -6.68 -5.71
CA PHE A 5 27.63 -7.93 -5.97
C PHE A 5 26.82 -8.87 -6.85
N ALA A 6 27.49 -9.80 -7.53
CA ALA A 6 26.86 -10.85 -8.31
C ALA A 6 26.68 -12.10 -7.42
N VAL A 7 25.49 -12.71 -7.45
CA VAL A 7 25.17 -13.86 -6.59
C VAL A 7 26.00 -15.10 -6.94
N GLN A 8 26.31 -15.28 -8.22
CA GLN A 8 27.02 -16.46 -8.72
C GLN A 8 28.26 -16.06 -9.53
N GLN A 9 29.38 -16.70 -9.23
CA GLN A 9 30.61 -16.52 -9.98
C GLN A 9 30.55 -17.20 -11.37
N GLY A 10 29.95 -18.39 -11.46
CA GLY A 10 29.95 -19.18 -12.69
C GLY A 10 31.31 -19.80 -13.02
N ASN A 11 31.52 -20.24 -14.27
CA ASN A 11 32.78 -20.83 -14.71
C ASN A 11 33.75 -19.73 -15.19
N CYS A 12 34.69 -19.35 -14.32
CA CYS A 12 35.76 -18.40 -14.62
C CYS A 12 37.11 -19.07 -14.96
N SER A 13 37.15 -20.36 -15.27
CA SER A 13 38.41 -21.10 -15.46
C SER A 13 39.32 -20.56 -16.57
N SER A 14 38.78 -19.76 -17.50
CA SER A 14 39.56 -19.07 -18.52
C SER A 14 40.45 -17.94 -17.97
N PHE A 15 40.16 -17.42 -16.78
CA PHE A 15 40.89 -16.31 -16.15
C PHE A 15 41.89 -16.86 -15.13
N LYS A 16 43.19 -16.80 -15.45
CA LYS A 16 44.28 -17.26 -14.57
C LYS A 16 44.73 -16.21 -13.55
N PHE A 17 44.52 -14.94 -13.86
CA PHE A 17 44.85 -13.78 -13.02
C PHE A 17 43.71 -12.77 -13.10
N GLN A 18 43.51 -11.97 -12.05
CA GLN A 18 42.40 -11.01 -11.96
C GLN A 18 41.04 -11.65 -12.28
N VAL A 19 40.70 -12.71 -11.55
CA VAL A 19 39.45 -13.46 -11.75
C VAL A 19 38.26 -12.51 -11.57
N PRO A 20 37.38 -12.37 -12.58
CA PRO A 20 36.19 -11.54 -12.47
C PRO A 20 35.26 -11.99 -11.35
N HIS A 21 34.46 -11.05 -10.85
CA HIS A 21 33.46 -11.34 -9.83
C HIS A 21 32.36 -12.30 -10.32
N SER A 22 32.01 -12.23 -11.61
CA SER A 22 31.16 -13.21 -12.28
C SER A 22 31.57 -13.37 -13.75
N CYS A 23 31.53 -14.61 -14.25
CA CYS A 23 31.75 -14.98 -15.64
C CYS A 23 30.48 -15.47 -16.33
N LYS A 24 29.31 -15.33 -15.68
CA LYS A 24 28.02 -15.60 -16.33
C LYS A 24 27.69 -14.49 -17.32
N LYS A 25 27.01 -14.87 -18.41
CA LYS A 25 26.50 -13.90 -19.41
C LYS A 25 25.24 -13.17 -18.92
N ASP A 26 24.54 -13.77 -17.96
CA ASP A 26 23.27 -13.33 -17.35
C ASP A 26 23.40 -13.26 -15.81
N PRO A 27 24.31 -12.44 -15.26
CA PRO A 27 24.52 -12.39 -13.82
C PRO A 27 23.33 -11.75 -13.10
N VAL A 28 22.95 -12.31 -11.95
CA VAL A 28 22.02 -11.68 -11.01
C VAL A 28 22.83 -10.75 -10.10
N ILE A 29 22.54 -9.46 -10.19
CA ILE A 29 23.21 -8.42 -9.41
C ILE A 29 22.30 -8.00 -8.25
N VAL A 30 22.87 -7.93 -7.05
CA VAL A 30 22.17 -7.60 -5.81
C VAL A 30 22.85 -6.40 -5.16
N ASP A 31 22.03 -5.43 -4.77
CA ASP A 31 22.45 -4.22 -4.05
C ASP A 31 23.05 -4.58 -2.69
N LEU A 32 24.09 -3.85 -2.29
CA LEU A 32 24.69 -4.04 -0.98
C LEU A 32 23.74 -3.59 0.14
N MET A 33 23.97 -4.11 1.33
CA MET A 33 23.19 -3.72 2.51
C MET A 33 23.55 -2.29 2.96
N PRO A 34 22.63 -1.57 3.64
CA PRO A 34 22.87 -0.20 4.11
C PRO A 34 24.03 -0.03 5.10
N ASP A 35 24.57 -1.12 5.65
CA ASP A 35 25.70 -1.19 6.57
C ASP A 35 27.05 -1.48 5.88
N ALA A 36 27.08 -1.61 4.54
CA ALA A 36 28.29 -1.89 3.78
C ALA A 36 29.44 -0.90 4.06
N LEU A 37 30.70 -1.33 3.97
CA LEU A 37 31.84 -0.44 4.23
C LEU A 37 31.87 0.75 3.25
N PRO A 38 32.25 1.97 3.70
CA PRO A 38 32.26 3.17 2.84
C PRO A 38 33.06 3.02 1.54
N GLN A 39 34.15 2.24 1.58
CA GLN A 39 35.02 1.97 0.43
C GLN A 39 34.31 1.22 -0.71
N ASN A 40 33.23 0.50 -0.38
CA ASN A 40 32.47 -0.31 -1.32
C ASN A 40 31.17 0.39 -1.77
N ARG A 41 30.88 1.61 -1.30
CA ARG A 41 29.66 2.35 -1.63
C ARG A 41 29.90 3.32 -2.78
N THR A 42 28.89 3.42 -3.64
CA THR A 42 28.76 4.44 -4.69
C THR A 42 27.77 5.52 -4.26
N ASP A 43 27.76 6.66 -4.96
CA ASP A 43 26.82 7.74 -4.69
C ASP A 43 25.37 7.30 -4.92
N GLY A 44 24.54 7.37 -3.87
CA GLY A 44 23.15 6.90 -3.91
C GLY A 44 22.98 5.40 -3.63
N CYS A 45 24.03 4.72 -3.20
CA CYS A 45 24.02 3.37 -2.65
C CYS A 45 24.04 3.39 -1.11
N CYS A 46 23.57 2.38 -0.38
CA CYS A 46 23.02 1.09 -0.82
C CYS A 46 21.77 0.80 0.01
N ASN A 47 20.77 0.17 -0.59
CA ASN A 47 19.44 0.01 0.04
C ASN A 47 19.05 -1.46 0.24
N GLY A 48 19.99 -2.40 0.05
CA GLY A 48 19.75 -3.83 0.27
C GLY A 48 18.62 -4.40 -0.59
N GLY A 49 18.34 -3.79 -1.74
CA GLY A 49 17.25 -4.19 -2.63
C GLY A 49 15.85 -3.71 -2.23
N VAL A 50 15.73 -2.86 -1.19
CA VAL A 50 14.46 -2.27 -0.78
C VAL A 50 14.48 -0.77 -1.08
N LEU A 51 13.66 -0.33 -2.03
CA LEU A 51 13.55 1.08 -2.39
C LEU A 51 12.32 1.71 -1.72
N SER A 52 12.50 2.89 -1.16
CA SER A 52 11.39 3.71 -0.67
C SER A 52 10.63 4.33 -1.83
N ALA A 53 9.34 4.63 -1.64
CA ALA A 53 8.63 5.45 -2.60
C ALA A 53 9.26 6.84 -2.67
N TRP A 54 9.49 7.36 -3.88
CA TRP A 54 10.05 8.71 -4.10
C TRP A 54 9.30 9.79 -3.32
N ALA A 55 7.98 9.64 -3.16
CA ALA A 55 7.14 10.56 -2.43
C ALA A 55 7.41 10.60 -0.91
N ILE A 56 7.92 9.50 -0.33
CA ILE A 56 8.24 9.32 1.09
C ILE A 56 9.67 9.77 1.35
N ASN A 57 10.63 9.18 0.65
CA ASN A 57 12.05 9.51 0.79
C ASN A 57 12.77 9.43 -0.57
N PRO A 58 12.99 10.58 -1.24
CA PRO A 58 13.71 10.63 -2.51
C PRO A 58 15.11 10.03 -2.45
N SER A 59 15.83 10.21 -1.34
CA SER A 59 17.22 9.73 -1.20
C SER A 59 17.33 8.21 -1.12
N MET A 60 16.27 7.51 -0.67
CA MET A 60 16.22 6.04 -0.57
C MET A 60 15.36 5.42 -1.68
N SER A 61 14.97 6.19 -2.69
CA SER A 61 14.05 5.74 -3.75
C SER A 61 14.74 5.22 -5.01
N TYR A 62 16.06 5.26 -5.03
CA TYR A 62 16.89 4.70 -6.07
C TYR A 62 18.12 4.05 -5.45
N SER A 63 18.73 3.13 -6.19
CA SER A 63 20.03 2.56 -5.87
C SER A 63 20.90 2.62 -7.12
N SER A 64 22.20 2.84 -6.93
CA SER A 64 23.19 2.92 -8.00
C SER A 64 24.36 1.99 -7.66
N PHE A 65 24.98 1.43 -8.69
CA PHE A 65 26.17 0.60 -8.54
C PHE A 65 26.99 0.64 -9.83
N GLU A 66 28.29 0.37 -9.72
CA GLU A 66 29.20 0.35 -10.88
C GLU A 66 29.66 -1.07 -11.18
N VAL A 67 29.56 -1.44 -12.45
CA VAL A 67 29.99 -2.74 -12.96
C VAL A 67 31.01 -2.55 -14.07
N THR A 68 32.17 -3.20 -13.90
CA THR A 68 33.17 -3.30 -14.96
C THR A 68 32.93 -4.57 -15.74
N VAL A 69 32.56 -4.46 -17.01
CA VAL A 69 32.36 -5.59 -17.91
C VAL A 69 33.64 -5.82 -18.71
N GLY A 70 34.22 -7.03 -18.59
CA GLY A 70 35.43 -7.42 -19.32
C GLY A 70 35.13 -8.21 -20.61
N ASN A 71 36.19 -8.54 -21.34
CA ASN A 71 36.15 -9.38 -22.55
C ASN A 71 35.21 -8.84 -23.66
N LEU A 72 35.25 -7.53 -23.87
CA LEU A 72 34.52 -6.83 -24.93
C LEU A 72 35.39 -6.73 -26.20
N GLU A 73 34.78 -6.77 -27.37
CA GLU A 73 35.49 -6.55 -28.64
C GLU A 73 36.11 -5.14 -28.68
N GLN A 74 37.36 -5.03 -29.16
CA GLN A 74 38.23 -3.85 -29.00
C GLN A 74 37.69 -2.53 -29.61
N ASN A 75 36.64 -2.58 -30.44
CA ASN A 75 36.09 -1.41 -31.15
C ASN A 75 34.58 -1.16 -30.86
N SER A 76 34.02 -1.68 -29.78
CA SER A 76 32.60 -1.42 -29.46
C SER A 76 32.44 -0.17 -28.58
N THR A 77 31.47 0.69 -28.90
CA THR A 77 31.02 1.80 -28.03
C THR A 77 30.12 1.33 -26.87
N GLY A 78 30.27 0.07 -26.46
CA GLY A 78 29.40 -0.61 -25.50
C GLY A 78 28.21 -1.32 -26.15
N TYR A 79 27.95 -2.55 -25.72
CA TYR A 79 26.74 -3.29 -26.09
C TYR A 79 25.63 -2.98 -25.09
N LYS A 80 24.45 -2.66 -25.60
CA LYS A 80 23.28 -2.47 -24.74
C LYS A 80 22.92 -3.79 -24.04
N PRO A 81 22.51 -3.76 -22.76
CA PRO A 81 21.98 -4.93 -22.08
C PRO A 81 20.76 -5.51 -22.83
N LEU A 82 20.68 -6.84 -22.87
CA LEU A 82 19.55 -7.55 -23.47
C LEU A 82 18.56 -7.94 -22.37
N ASN A 83 17.30 -7.49 -22.51
CA ASN A 83 16.16 -7.89 -21.67
C ASN A 83 16.43 -7.86 -20.16
N PRO A 84 16.73 -6.69 -19.57
CA PRO A 84 16.92 -6.59 -18.12
C PRO A 84 15.65 -7.03 -17.38
N THR A 85 15.83 -7.77 -16.30
CA THR A 85 14.73 -8.19 -15.40
C THR A 85 14.94 -7.59 -14.03
N LEU A 86 13.94 -6.88 -13.51
CA LEU A 86 13.95 -6.37 -12.15
C LEU A 86 13.28 -7.39 -11.22
N MET A 87 14.00 -7.84 -10.19
CA MET A 87 13.49 -8.82 -9.21
C MET A 87 13.23 -8.22 -7.82
N ALA A 88 13.50 -6.93 -7.64
CA ALA A 88 13.41 -6.23 -6.37
C ALA A 88 12.17 -5.31 -6.32
N PRO A 89 11.47 -5.20 -5.18
CA PRO A 89 11.65 -5.96 -3.93
C PRO A 89 11.08 -7.40 -3.99
N GLY A 90 10.48 -7.79 -5.11
CA GLY A 90 9.97 -9.14 -5.35
C GLY A 90 9.68 -9.38 -6.84
N PRO A 91 9.18 -10.57 -7.22
CA PRO A 91 8.82 -10.87 -8.60
C PRO A 91 7.62 -10.04 -9.07
N GLY A 92 7.40 -10.01 -10.38
CA GLY A 92 6.22 -9.39 -11.01
C GLY A 92 6.49 -8.07 -11.74
N TYR A 93 7.74 -7.63 -11.81
CA TYR A 93 8.13 -6.55 -12.70
C TYR A 93 8.41 -7.06 -14.11
N THR A 94 7.87 -6.36 -15.09
CA THR A 94 8.16 -6.57 -16.51
C THR A 94 8.82 -5.31 -17.07
N CYS A 95 10.04 -5.46 -17.60
CA CYS A 95 10.79 -4.36 -18.15
C CYS A 95 10.59 -4.24 -19.67
N SER A 96 10.43 -3.01 -20.12
CA SER A 96 10.38 -2.66 -21.54
C SER A 96 11.74 -2.82 -22.21
N THR A 97 11.73 -2.85 -23.54
CA THR A 97 12.96 -2.88 -24.34
C THR A 97 13.87 -1.71 -23.99
N VAL A 98 15.16 -1.98 -23.88
CA VAL A 98 16.17 -0.97 -23.59
C VAL A 98 16.28 0.03 -24.75
N MET A 99 16.09 1.32 -24.46
CA MET A 99 16.18 2.42 -25.41
C MET A 99 17.42 3.27 -25.15
N ASP A 100 18.08 3.73 -26.21
CA ASP A 100 19.12 4.75 -26.13
C ASP A 100 18.50 6.11 -25.79
N THR A 101 19.14 6.86 -24.89
CA THR A 101 18.74 8.21 -24.50
C THR A 101 19.91 9.17 -24.55
N ASP A 102 19.64 10.46 -24.31
CA ASP A 102 20.70 11.45 -24.13
C ASP A 102 21.71 10.99 -23.07
N PRO A 103 23.03 11.16 -23.30
CA PRO A 103 24.02 10.67 -22.37
C PRO A 103 23.94 11.40 -21.02
N THR A 104 24.06 10.63 -19.95
CA THR A 104 24.01 11.13 -18.57
C THR A 104 25.22 11.99 -18.29
N VAL A 105 24.99 13.15 -17.68
CA VAL A 105 26.04 14.06 -17.23
C VAL A 105 26.11 14.03 -15.71
N SER A 106 27.26 13.67 -15.16
CA SER A 106 27.55 13.75 -13.73
C SER A 106 28.34 15.02 -13.42
N SER A 107 28.06 15.60 -12.26
CA SER A 107 28.77 16.77 -11.75
C SER A 107 29.89 16.32 -10.83
N LEU A 108 31.12 16.67 -11.18
CA LEU A 108 32.32 16.43 -10.40
C LEU A 108 32.82 17.73 -9.77
N ILE A 109 33.54 17.61 -8.65
CA ILE A 109 34.19 18.73 -7.95
C ILE A 109 33.16 19.85 -7.64
N GLY A 110 32.03 19.47 -7.05
CA GLY A 110 31.01 20.42 -6.59
C GLY A 110 30.41 21.30 -7.70
N GLY A 111 30.28 20.79 -8.94
CA GLY A 111 29.70 21.54 -10.06
C GLY A 111 30.70 22.19 -11.02
N ARG A 112 32.00 22.16 -10.71
CA ARG A 112 33.01 22.84 -11.54
C ARG A 112 33.42 22.04 -12.78
N ARG A 113 33.22 20.72 -12.76
CA ARG A 113 33.49 19.84 -13.90
C ARG A 113 32.26 19.00 -14.17
N GLN A 114 31.91 18.86 -15.43
CA GLN A 114 30.91 17.92 -15.89
C GLN A 114 31.63 16.78 -16.62
N GLU A 115 31.22 15.55 -16.32
CA GLU A 115 31.65 14.37 -17.05
C GLU A 115 30.43 13.73 -17.69
N GLN A 116 30.55 13.41 -18.97
CA GLN A 116 29.48 12.83 -19.75
C GLN A 116 29.86 11.40 -20.12
N VAL A 117 28.93 10.47 -19.90
CA VAL A 117 29.12 9.09 -20.34
C VAL A 117 29.01 8.99 -21.86
N PHE A 118 29.63 7.97 -22.47
CA PHE A 118 29.55 7.77 -23.91
C PHE A 118 28.12 7.49 -24.40
N ARG A 119 27.36 6.70 -23.64
CA ARG A 119 25.96 6.34 -23.93
C ARG A 119 25.18 6.08 -22.65
N THR A 120 23.89 6.39 -22.69
CA THR A 120 22.95 6.03 -21.65
C THR A 120 21.83 5.20 -22.24
N TRP A 121 21.46 4.15 -21.51
CA TRP A 121 20.33 3.32 -21.83
C TRP A 121 19.28 3.39 -20.74
N ARG A 122 18.02 3.44 -21.13
CA ARG A 122 16.87 3.46 -20.22
C ARG A 122 15.95 2.29 -20.51
N SER A 123 15.47 1.64 -19.45
CA SER A 123 14.37 0.69 -19.49
C SER A 123 13.41 1.03 -18.36
N THR A 124 12.11 1.01 -18.67
CA THR A 124 11.06 1.19 -17.68
C THR A 124 10.49 -0.16 -17.31
N CYS A 125 10.52 -0.50 -16.03
CA CYS A 125 9.93 -1.71 -15.48
C CYS A 125 8.60 -1.39 -14.79
N THR A 126 7.55 -2.09 -15.18
CA THR A 126 6.21 -1.95 -14.61
C THR A 126 5.89 -3.14 -13.73
N TYR A 127 5.33 -2.87 -12.55
CA TYR A 127 4.89 -3.92 -11.64
C TYR A 127 3.48 -4.41 -11.99
N SER A 128 3.29 -5.74 -11.97
CA SER A 128 1.99 -6.37 -12.12
C SER A 128 1.74 -7.32 -10.95
N SER A 129 0.74 -7.00 -10.13
CA SER A 129 0.33 -7.85 -9.01
C SER A 129 -0.14 -9.23 -9.48
N TYR A 130 -0.74 -9.34 -10.67
CA TYR A 130 -1.17 -10.60 -11.27
C TYR A 130 0.02 -11.54 -11.55
N LEU A 131 1.17 -10.99 -11.93
CA LEU A 131 2.40 -11.76 -12.15
C LEU A 131 3.12 -12.06 -10.82
N ALA A 132 3.08 -11.13 -9.87
CA ALA A 132 3.77 -11.25 -8.58
C ALA A 132 3.12 -12.26 -7.62
N LYS A 133 1.78 -12.23 -7.51
CA LYS A 133 1.02 -13.07 -6.59
C LYS A 133 -0.29 -13.51 -7.20
N LYS A 134 -0.60 -14.81 -7.01
CA LYS A 134 -1.92 -15.36 -7.39
C LYS A 134 -3.04 -14.96 -6.44
N THR A 135 -2.71 -14.63 -5.19
CA THR A 135 -3.69 -14.22 -4.15
C THR A 135 -3.35 -12.83 -3.59
N PRO A 136 -4.36 -11.98 -3.36
CA PRO A 136 -4.14 -10.67 -2.74
C PRO A 136 -3.64 -10.83 -1.31
N VAL A 137 -2.93 -9.82 -0.80
CA VAL A 137 -2.41 -9.81 0.59
C VAL A 137 -3.33 -9.09 1.58
N CYS A 138 -4.31 -8.36 1.07
CA CYS A 138 -5.21 -7.53 1.85
C CYS A 138 -6.62 -7.49 1.24
N CYS A 139 -7.60 -7.23 2.09
CA CYS A 139 -8.97 -6.97 1.69
C CYS A 139 -9.47 -5.65 2.27
N VAL A 140 -10.53 -5.11 1.68
CA VAL A 140 -11.13 -3.84 2.10
C VAL A 140 -12.52 -4.07 2.68
N SER A 141 -12.82 -3.36 3.77
CA SER A 141 -14.16 -3.30 4.38
C SER A 141 -14.60 -1.86 4.50
N LEU A 142 -15.89 -1.61 4.31
CA LEU A 142 -16.46 -0.27 4.17
C LEU A 142 -17.59 -0.06 5.17
N SER A 143 -17.66 1.13 5.76
CA SER A 143 -18.76 1.50 6.65
C SER A 143 -19.02 3.01 6.64
N THR A 144 -20.18 3.43 7.16
CA THR A 144 -20.57 4.84 7.20
C THR A 144 -21.35 5.18 8.46
N PHE A 145 -21.43 6.46 8.80
CA PHE A 145 -22.22 6.93 9.93
C PHE A 145 -23.74 6.86 9.73
N TYR A 146 -24.22 6.75 8.49
CA TYR A 146 -25.65 6.79 8.14
C TYR A 146 -26.24 5.43 7.78
N ASN A 147 -25.41 4.39 7.68
CA ASN A 147 -25.85 3.03 7.42
C ASN A 147 -25.26 2.09 8.50
N PRO A 148 -26.11 1.39 9.27
CA PRO A 148 -25.63 0.49 10.33
C PRO A 148 -24.93 -0.76 9.78
N THR A 149 -25.15 -1.11 8.52
CA THR A 149 -24.53 -2.28 7.89
C THR A 149 -23.11 -1.95 7.47
N ILE A 150 -22.18 -2.84 7.86
CA ILE A 150 -20.79 -2.81 7.45
C ILE A 150 -20.64 -3.77 6.26
N THR A 151 -20.11 -3.27 5.15
CA THR A 151 -19.68 -4.12 4.05
C THR A 151 -18.35 -4.75 4.43
N SER A 152 -18.39 -6.03 4.80
CA SER A 152 -17.21 -6.80 5.17
C SER A 152 -16.30 -7.05 3.96
N CYS A 153 -15.08 -7.51 4.24
CA CYS A 153 -14.24 -8.06 3.19
C CYS A 153 -14.94 -9.22 2.48
N PRO A 154 -14.81 -9.35 1.15
CA PRO A 154 -15.34 -10.51 0.44
C PRO A 154 -14.77 -11.83 1.00
N SER A 155 -15.64 -12.82 1.16
CA SER A 155 -15.25 -14.14 1.65
C SER A 155 -14.19 -14.76 0.73
N CYS A 156 -13.22 -15.43 1.33
CA CYS A 156 -12.12 -16.10 0.65
C CYS A 156 -11.26 -15.20 -0.26
N SER A 157 -11.21 -13.89 0.01
CA SER A 157 -10.39 -12.93 -0.76
C SER A 157 -8.93 -13.37 -0.92
N CYS A 158 -8.30 -13.85 0.15
CA CYS A 158 -6.88 -14.24 0.12
C CYS A 158 -6.67 -15.75 -0.02
N GLY A 159 -7.71 -16.48 -0.45
CA GLY A 159 -7.70 -17.92 -0.69
C GLY A 159 -8.17 -18.73 0.51
N CYS A 160 -9.34 -19.35 0.38
CA CYS A 160 -9.76 -20.42 1.27
C CYS A 160 -9.31 -21.77 0.70
N ARG A 161 -8.85 -22.68 1.56
CA ARG A 161 -8.67 -24.09 1.21
C ARG A 161 -9.67 -24.93 1.98
N VAL A 162 -9.99 -26.11 1.45
CA VAL A 162 -10.77 -27.11 2.17
C VAL A 162 -9.97 -27.50 3.41
N ALA A 163 -10.63 -27.61 4.56
CA ALA A 163 -9.99 -27.99 5.82
C ALA A 163 -9.38 -29.39 5.66
N ASP A 164 -8.05 -29.46 5.66
CA ASP A 164 -7.28 -30.70 5.73
C ASP A 164 -6.72 -30.80 7.15
N GLU A 165 -6.86 -31.97 7.79
CA GLU A 165 -6.56 -32.16 9.22
C GLU A 165 -5.09 -31.91 9.58
N LEU A 166 -4.20 -31.90 8.58
CA LEU A 166 -2.75 -31.73 8.76
C LEU A 166 -2.22 -30.30 8.58
N THR A 167 -3.01 -29.35 8.07
CA THR A 167 -2.52 -27.98 7.79
C THR A 167 -3.28 -26.92 8.58
N THR A 168 -2.73 -26.49 9.72
CA THR A 168 -3.24 -25.36 10.49
C THR A 168 -2.85 -24.03 9.81
N LEU A 169 -3.59 -23.65 8.77
CA LEU A 169 -3.35 -22.39 8.02
C LEU A 169 -3.76 -21.14 8.80
N CYS A 170 -4.63 -21.29 9.79
CA CYS A 170 -5.06 -20.20 10.63
C CYS A 170 -5.34 -20.65 12.06
N VAL A 171 -5.22 -19.72 13.00
CA VAL A 171 -5.51 -19.95 14.41
C VAL A 171 -6.92 -19.48 14.73
N ARG A 172 -7.71 -20.40 15.32
CA ARG A 172 -8.98 -20.04 15.95
C ARG A 172 -8.69 -19.51 17.35
N GLN A 173 -9.45 -18.49 17.76
CA GLN A 173 -9.30 -17.82 19.04
C GLN A 173 -9.34 -18.85 20.19
N GLY A 174 -8.25 -18.94 20.96
CA GLY A 174 -8.11 -19.85 22.12
C GLY A 174 -7.28 -21.13 21.92
N LEU A 175 -6.74 -21.39 20.71
CA LEU A 175 -5.87 -22.54 20.44
C LEU A 175 -4.53 -22.06 19.88
N PHE A 176 -3.63 -21.58 20.74
CA PHE A 176 -2.29 -21.14 20.31
C PHE A 176 -1.35 -22.34 20.20
N PRO A 177 -0.84 -22.66 18.99
CA PRO A 177 0.23 -23.64 18.87
C PRO A 177 1.51 -23.07 19.51
N SER A 178 2.20 -23.90 20.29
CA SER A 178 3.37 -23.54 21.08
C SER A 178 4.58 -23.10 20.23
N ASN A 179 4.56 -23.36 18.92
CA ASN A 179 5.63 -23.06 17.98
C ASN A 179 5.11 -22.15 16.85
N LEU A 180 5.12 -20.84 17.07
CA LEU A 180 4.82 -19.77 16.10
C LEU A 180 5.99 -19.55 15.12
N LEU A 181 6.48 -20.62 14.48
CA LEU A 181 7.61 -20.55 13.55
C LEU A 181 7.19 -20.27 12.09
N ASP A 182 5.89 -20.30 11.80
CA ASP A 182 5.37 -20.03 10.46
C ASP A 182 4.93 -18.56 10.32
N ALA A 183 5.63 -17.81 9.48
CA ALA A 183 5.39 -16.39 9.22
C ALA A 183 4.06 -16.14 8.46
N ASP A 184 3.42 -17.19 7.94
CA ASP A 184 2.16 -17.07 7.18
C ASP A 184 0.91 -17.42 8.01
N LEU A 185 1.07 -17.69 9.31
CA LEU A 185 -0.05 -18.02 10.19
C LEU A 185 -0.93 -16.79 10.46
N VAL A 186 -2.22 -16.87 10.11
CA VAL A 186 -3.20 -15.79 10.29
C VAL A 186 -4.33 -16.17 11.25
N GLN A 187 -5.05 -15.19 11.80
CA GLN A 187 -6.29 -15.47 12.53
C GLN A 187 -7.39 -15.93 11.55
N CYS A 188 -8.09 -16.99 11.91
CA CYS A 188 -9.18 -17.52 11.08
C CYS A 188 -10.30 -16.49 10.94
N THR A 189 -10.61 -16.11 9.70
CA THR A 189 -11.66 -15.17 9.31
C THR A 189 -12.27 -15.63 7.99
N ASP A 190 -13.47 -15.15 7.65
CA ASP A 190 -14.14 -15.55 6.41
C ASP A 190 -13.36 -15.11 5.15
N HIS A 191 -12.53 -14.06 5.25
CA HIS A 191 -11.74 -13.53 4.13
C HIS A 191 -10.32 -14.11 4.03
N MET A 192 -9.82 -14.72 5.11
CA MET A 192 -8.49 -15.35 5.21
C MET A 192 -7.30 -14.44 4.82
N CYS A 193 -7.47 -13.13 4.94
CA CYS A 193 -6.44 -12.16 4.56
C CYS A 193 -5.54 -11.79 5.74
N PRO A 194 -4.20 -11.73 5.56
CA PRO A 194 -3.27 -11.24 6.57
C PRO A 194 -3.57 -9.79 7.00
N LEU A 195 -4.09 -8.97 6.08
CA LEU A 195 -4.36 -7.56 6.32
C LEU A 195 -5.79 -7.20 5.95
N ARG A 196 -6.37 -6.30 6.74
CA ARG A 196 -7.65 -5.65 6.43
C ARG A 196 -7.49 -4.15 6.46
N VAL A 197 -7.89 -3.48 5.38
CA VAL A 197 -8.05 -2.03 5.36
C VAL A 197 -9.54 -1.69 5.56
N HIS A 198 -9.84 -0.91 6.59
CA HIS A 198 -11.19 -0.46 6.89
C HIS A 198 -11.33 1.03 6.58
N TRP A 199 -12.27 1.37 5.71
CA TRP A 199 -12.62 2.73 5.33
C TRP A 199 -13.99 3.10 5.91
N HIS A 200 -13.99 3.99 6.90
CA HIS A 200 -15.20 4.42 7.59
C HIS A 200 -15.48 5.90 7.35
N ILE A 201 -16.65 6.22 6.77
CA ILE A 201 -17.11 7.62 6.69
C ILE A 201 -17.68 8.01 8.06
N LYS A 202 -16.95 8.85 8.79
CA LYS A 202 -17.26 9.20 10.19
C LYS A 202 -18.27 10.32 10.31
N LYS A 203 -18.06 11.42 9.57
CA LYS A 203 -18.90 12.63 9.64
C LYS A 203 -18.90 13.39 8.32
N ASN A 204 -20.01 14.07 8.06
CA ASN A 204 -20.20 14.92 6.89
C ASN A 204 -20.55 16.34 7.35
N TYR A 205 -19.66 17.31 7.13
CA TYR A 205 -19.87 18.72 7.49
C TYR A 205 -20.23 19.54 6.25
N VAL A 206 -20.40 20.86 6.37
CA VAL A 206 -20.76 21.72 5.23
C VAL A 206 -19.66 21.70 4.16
N ASN A 207 -18.41 22.05 4.53
CA ASN A 207 -17.30 22.25 3.59
C ASN A 207 -16.29 21.09 3.56
N HIS A 208 -16.40 20.14 4.48
CA HIS A 208 -15.47 19.04 4.62
C HIS A 208 -16.19 17.77 5.06
N TRP A 209 -15.51 16.64 4.95
CA TRP A 209 -15.98 15.35 5.42
C TRP A 209 -14.81 14.60 6.04
N ARG A 210 -15.14 13.72 6.98
CA ARG A 210 -14.16 13.03 7.80
C ARG A 210 -14.27 11.54 7.58
N VAL A 211 -13.14 10.94 7.22
CA VAL A 211 -12.98 9.49 7.09
C VAL A 211 -12.03 9.00 8.17
N LYS A 212 -12.31 7.81 8.69
CA LYS A 212 -11.40 7.05 9.54
C LYS A 212 -10.86 5.87 8.72
N LEU A 213 -9.55 5.83 8.56
CA LEU A 213 -8.83 4.76 7.90
C LEU A 213 -8.14 3.92 8.97
N THR A 214 -8.44 2.62 9.01
CA THR A 214 -7.83 1.67 9.94
C THR A 214 -7.23 0.51 9.17
N ILE A 215 -5.97 0.16 9.45
CA ILE A 215 -5.31 -1.02 8.89
C ILE A 215 -5.12 -1.99 10.04
N SER A 216 -5.60 -3.23 9.89
CA SER A 216 -5.52 -4.29 10.88
C SER A 216 -4.66 -5.45 10.35
N ASN A 217 -3.76 -5.95 11.19
CA ASN A 217 -2.90 -7.09 10.92
C ASN A 217 -3.40 -8.32 11.66
N TYR A 218 -3.75 -9.35 10.89
CA TYR A 218 -4.25 -10.65 11.33
C TYR A 218 -3.16 -11.72 11.33
N ASN A 219 -1.95 -11.40 10.85
CA ASN A 219 -0.82 -12.33 10.84
C ASN A 219 -0.15 -12.38 12.22
N TYR A 220 0.17 -13.57 12.71
CA TYR A 220 0.81 -13.79 14.02
C TYR A 220 2.34 -13.84 14.01
N GLY A 221 2.97 -14.00 12.85
CA GLY A 221 4.42 -14.14 12.70
C GLY A 221 5.07 -13.01 11.90
N LYS A 222 4.30 -11.97 11.52
CA LYS A 222 4.78 -10.92 10.63
C LYS A 222 4.36 -9.51 11.07
N ASN A 223 5.38 -8.70 11.34
CA ASN A 223 5.25 -7.24 11.42
C ASN A 223 5.46 -6.60 10.04
N TYR A 224 4.85 -5.44 9.83
CA TYR A 224 5.07 -4.63 8.65
C TYR A 224 5.73 -3.30 9.05
N SER A 225 7.05 -3.24 8.94
CA SER A 225 7.84 -2.01 9.11
C SER A 225 7.74 -1.12 7.88
N ASP A 226 7.83 0.20 8.10
CA ASP A 226 7.77 1.26 7.09
C ASP A 226 6.61 1.09 6.10
N TRP A 227 5.48 0.65 6.65
CA TRP A 227 4.27 0.38 5.88
C TRP A 227 3.76 1.66 5.23
N ASN A 228 3.18 1.48 4.05
CA ASN A 228 2.48 2.53 3.33
C ASN A 228 1.19 2.01 2.72
N VAL A 229 0.22 2.91 2.57
CA VAL A 229 -1.05 2.64 1.91
C VAL A 229 -1.31 3.73 0.88
N LEU A 230 -1.62 3.31 -0.33
CA LEU A 230 -1.95 4.18 -1.44
C LEU A 230 -3.44 4.03 -1.73
N VAL A 231 -4.16 5.14 -1.74
CA VAL A 231 -5.61 5.17 -1.88
C VAL A 231 -5.96 6.00 -3.11
N GLN A 232 -6.69 5.39 -4.03
CA GLN A 232 -7.23 6.05 -5.21
C GLN A 232 -8.67 6.48 -4.91
N HIS A 233 -8.93 7.79 -4.90
CA HIS A 233 -10.27 8.32 -4.64
C HIS A 233 -10.45 9.69 -5.30
N PRO A 234 -11.59 9.94 -5.99
CA PRO A 234 -11.96 11.25 -6.55
C PRO A 234 -12.09 12.44 -5.56
N GLY A 235 -11.72 12.24 -4.30
CA GLY A 235 -11.80 13.23 -3.24
C GLY A 235 -10.43 13.85 -2.97
N PHE A 236 -9.36 13.23 -3.48
CA PHE A 236 -8.00 13.72 -3.36
C PHE A 236 -7.63 14.74 -4.43
N GLY A 237 -8.53 15.05 -5.38
CA GLY A 237 -8.46 16.28 -6.16
C GLY A 237 -8.62 17.55 -5.32
N GLN A 238 -9.09 17.43 -4.07
CA GLN A 238 -9.16 18.53 -3.10
C GLN A 238 -8.15 18.34 -1.97
N PRO A 239 -7.76 19.40 -1.25
CA PRO A 239 -6.89 19.29 -0.08
C PRO A 239 -7.41 18.30 0.95
N ALA A 240 -6.50 17.42 1.40
CA ALA A 240 -6.76 16.43 2.42
C ALA A 240 -5.67 16.48 3.50
N THR A 241 -6.06 16.26 4.75
CA THR A 241 -5.13 16.26 5.89
C THR A 241 -5.34 14.99 6.71
N ALA A 242 -4.30 14.20 6.87
CA ALA A 242 -4.25 13.08 7.81
C ALA A 242 -3.66 13.55 9.15
N TYR A 243 -4.23 13.08 10.27
CA TYR A 243 -3.78 13.52 11.60
C TYR A 243 -2.71 12.63 12.23
N SER A 244 -2.83 11.31 12.08
CA SER A 244 -1.97 10.34 12.77
C SER A 244 -1.02 9.60 11.83
N PHE A 245 -1.06 9.91 10.53
CA PHE A 245 -0.18 9.38 9.47
C PHE A 245 0.44 10.55 8.73
N ASN A 246 1.61 10.34 8.14
CA ASN A 246 2.10 11.20 7.09
C ASN A 246 1.26 10.98 5.82
N SER A 247 1.11 12.01 4.99
CA SER A 247 0.33 11.94 3.77
C SER A 247 0.87 12.82 2.66
N LYS A 248 0.77 12.36 1.41
CA LYS A 248 1.08 13.14 0.22
C LYS A 248 0.15 12.77 -0.92
N VAL A 249 -0.50 13.76 -1.50
CA VAL A 249 -1.26 13.57 -2.76
C VAL A 249 -0.25 13.53 -3.90
N LEU A 250 -0.34 12.51 -4.74
CA LEU A 250 0.56 12.31 -5.87
C LEU A 250 0.04 13.06 -7.10
N PRO A 251 0.91 13.74 -7.87
CA PRO A 251 0.52 14.49 -9.07
C PRO A 251 0.22 13.52 -10.21
N THR A 252 -0.91 12.84 -10.11
CA THR A 252 -1.39 11.83 -11.05
C THR A 252 -2.79 12.19 -11.51
N SER A 253 -3.16 11.80 -12.72
CA SER A 253 -4.52 12.00 -13.25
C SER A 253 -5.59 11.21 -12.49
N GLU A 254 -5.18 10.26 -11.64
CA GLU A 254 -6.06 9.33 -10.96
C GLU A 254 -6.45 9.73 -9.52
N GLU A 255 -6.07 10.94 -9.08
CA GLU A 255 -6.39 11.47 -7.74
C GLU A 255 -6.04 10.49 -6.62
N VAL A 256 -4.74 10.33 -6.41
CA VAL A 256 -4.17 9.31 -5.53
C VAL A 256 -3.50 9.98 -4.33
N ALA A 257 -3.77 9.47 -3.13
CA ALA A 257 -3.06 9.86 -1.91
C ALA A 257 -2.27 8.68 -1.34
N LEU A 258 -1.01 8.96 -0.99
CA LEU A 258 -0.13 8.05 -0.28
C LEU A 258 -0.12 8.41 1.20
N PHE A 259 -0.25 7.41 2.07
CA PHE A 259 -0.16 7.54 3.52
C PHE A 259 0.86 6.55 4.08
N TRP A 260 1.59 6.94 5.11
CA TRP A 260 2.59 6.09 5.77
C TRP A 260 2.76 6.46 7.24
N GLY A 261 3.42 5.57 7.97
CA GLY A 261 3.71 5.76 9.39
C GLY A 261 4.58 6.98 9.67
N ILE A 262 4.46 7.50 10.88
CA ILE A 262 5.34 8.51 11.47
C ILE A 262 6.45 7.76 12.22
N PHE A 263 7.69 8.12 11.92
CA PHE A 263 8.88 7.53 12.54
C PHE A 263 8.79 7.59 14.08
N SER A 264 9.09 6.47 14.74
CA SER A 264 9.01 6.30 16.20
C SER A 264 7.61 6.43 16.82
N TYR A 265 6.55 6.50 16.03
CA TYR A 265 5.17 6.52 16.54
C TYR A 265 4.36 5.33 16.04
N ASN A 266 4.23 5.18 14.72
CA ASN A 266 3.48 4.10 14.08
C ASN A 266 4.14 3.67 12.76
N SER A 267 5.46 3.72 12.70
CA SER A 267 6.26 3.20 11.58
C SER A 267 6.17 1.68 11.45
N GLU A 268 5.68 0.97 12.46
CA GLU A 268 5.50 -0.48 12.45
C GLU A 268 4.03 -0.85 12.69
N LEU A 269 3.48 -1.67 11.79
CA LEU A 269 2.20 -2.35 12.00
C LEU A 269 2.52 -3.74 12.58
N VAL A 270 2.39 -3.85 13.89
CA VAL A 270 2.70 -5.06 14.66
C VAL A 270 1.75 -6.21 14.28
N GLN A 271 2.23 -7.43 14.49
CA GLN A 271 1.47 -8.67 14.33
C GLN A 271 0.26 -8.77 15.25
N ALA A 272 -0.65 -9.69 14.92
CA ALA A 272 -1.74 -10.08 15.81
C ALA A 272 -1.18 -10.70 17.09
N GLY A 273 -1.74 -10.29 18.22
CA GLY A 273 -1.52 -10.92 19.52
C GLY A 273 -2.67 -11.87 19.87
N GLU A 274 -2.56 -12.48 21.05
CA GLU A 274 -3.51 -13.50 21.50
C GLU A 274 -4.97 -12.99 21.60
N ASN A 275 -5.14 -11.77 22.12
CA ASN A 275 -6.47 -11.18 22.36
C ASN A 275 -6.74 -9.90 21.55
N GLN A 276 -5.75 -9.38 20.83
CA GLN A 276 -5.87 -8.12 20.10
C GLN A 276 -5.10 -8.17 18.78
N LEU A 277 -5.74 -7.64 17.74
CA LEU A 277 -5.10 -7.43 16.45
C LEU A 277 -4.16 -6.23 16.52
N GLY A 278 -2.99 -6.34 15.88
CA GLY A 278 -2.18 -5.17 15.58
C GLY A 278 -2.95 -4.24 14.65
N SER A 279 -2.98 -2.94 14.94
CA SER A 279 -3.67 -2.00 14.06
C SER A 279 -3.10 -0.59 14.14
N VAL A 280 -3.17 0.10 13.01
CA VAL A 280 -2.87 1.53 12.89
C VAL A 280 -4.10 2.25 12.38
N THR A 281 -4.35 3.46 12.85
CA THR A 281 -5.54 4.24 12.50
C THR A 281 -5.19 5.70 12.31
N THR A 282 -5.83 6.33 11.34
CA THR A 282 -5.82 7.78 11.16
C THR A 282 -7.22 8.31 10.86
N GLU A 283 -7.40 9.60 11.11
CA GLU A 283 -8.53 10.35 10.60
C GLU A 283 -8.05 11.26 9.47
N ILE A 284 -8.82 11.30 8.40
CA ILE A 284 -8.55 12.09 7.21
C ILE A 284 -9.67 13.12 7.11
N LEU A 285 -9.29 14.40 7.13
CA LEU A 285 -10.17 15.51 6.82
C LEU A 285 -10.03 15.83 5.33
N MET A 286 -11.11 15.64 4.58
CA MET A 286 -11.13 15.93 3.15
C MET A 286 -12.01 17.14 2.88
N GLN A 287 -11.48 18.11 2.14
CA GLN A 287 -12.27 19.24 1.66
C GLN A 287 -13.25 18.76 0.59
N LYS A 288 -14.45 19.35 0.57
CA LYS A 288 -15.44 19.07 -0.45
C LYS A 288 -15.26 20.00 -1.63
N ASP A 289 -15.34 19.43 -2.82
CA ASP A 289 -15.77 20.16 -3.99
C ASP A 289 -17.30 20.09 -4.07
N LEU A 290 -17.96 21.24 -3.95
CA LEU A 290 -19.42 21.33 -3.96
C LEU A 290 -20.04 20.90 -5.30
N LYS A 291 -19.25 20.84 -6.38
CA LYS A 291 -19.73 20.41 -7.70
C LYS A 291 -19.74 18.89 -7.87
N SER A 292 -18.76 18.19 -7.28
CA SER A 292 -18.56 16.75 -7.47
C SER A 292 -18.92 15.90 -6.26
N PHE A 293 -18.85 16.45 -5.04
CA PHE A 293 -19.08 15.69 -3.82
C PHE A 293 -20.51 15.12 -3.75
N THR A 294 -20.62 13.82 -3.53
CA THR A 294 -21.91 13.15 -3.32
C THR A 294 -21.75 11.91 -2.43
N LEU A 295 -22.81 11.58 -1.70
CA LEU A 295 -22.90 10.32 -0.95
C LEU A 295 -23.63 9.23 -1.75
N LYS A 296 -24.10 9.55 -2.97
CA LYS A 296 -24.82 8.61 -3.82
C LYS A 296 -23.86 7.64 -4.50
N ASN A 297 -24.37 6.45 -4.83
CA ASN A 297 -23.70 5.43 -5.65
C ASN A 297 -22.26 5.12 -5.21
N GLY A 298 -22.02 5.17 -3.89
CA GLY A 298 -20.72 4.82 -3.33
C GLY A 298 -19.58 5.77 -3.68
N TRP A 299 -19.84 7.00 -4.12
CA TRP A 299 -18.79 7.96 -4.51
C TRP A 299 -17.78 8.24 -3.40
N ALA A 300 -18.22 8.22 -2.14
CA ALA A 300 -17.38 8.52 -0.97
C ALA A 300 -16.48 7.35 -0.51
N PHE A 301 -16.44 6.26 -1.30
CA PHE A 301 -15.57 5.12 -1.08
C PHE A 301 -14.43 5.08 -2.10
N PRO A 302 -13.25 4.58 -1.71
CA PRO A 302 -12.11 4.51 -2.60
C PRO A 302 -12.37 3.55 -3.75
N ARG A 303 -11.74 3.84 -4.90
CA ARG A 303 -11.81 3.00 -6.10
C ARG A 303 -10.86 1.83 -6.00
N ARG A 304 -9.65 2.08 -5.48
CA ARG A 304 -8.61 1.09 -5.24
C ARG A 304 -7.82 1.45 -3.99
N ILE A 305 -7.29 0.44 -3.33
CA ILE A 305 -6.36 0.58 -2.21
C ILE A 305 -5.20 -0.38 -2.47
N TYR A 306 -3.97 0.12 -2.30
CA TYR A 306 -2.76 -0.68 -2.32
C TYR A 306 -2.08 -0.60 -0.97
N PHE A 307 -1.62 -1.73 -0.45
CA PHE A 307 -0.82 -1.79 0.76
C PHE A 307 0.58 -2.28 0.40
N ASN A 308 1.62 -1.49 0.71
CA ASN A 308 3.01 -1.75 0.31
C ASN A 308 3.17 -2.10 -1.19
N GLY A 309 2.38 -1.45 -2.05
CA GLY A 309 2.36 -1.69 -3.50
C GLY A 309 1.48 -2.85 -3.98
N GLU A 310 0.95 -3.67 -3.09
CA GLU A 310 0.07 -4.79 -3.43
C GLU A 310 -1.39 -4.36 -3.44
N ASN A 311 -2.14 -4.74 -4.48
CA ASN A 311 -3.55 -4.38 -4.61
C ASN A 311 -4.43 -5.14 -3.60
N CYS A 312 -5.27 -4.42 -2.85
CA CYS A 312 -6.24 -5.03 -1.94
C CYS A 312 -7.54 -5.40 -2.66
N GLN A 313 -8.13 -6.52 -2.26
CA GLN A 313 -9.43 -6.93 -2.77
C GLN A 313 -10.52 -5.98 -2.27
N MET A 314 -11.12 -5.23 -3.18
CA MET A 314 -12.27 -4.36 -2.90
C MET A 314 -13.57 -5.19 -2.90
N PRO A 315 -14.56 -4.84 -2.06
CA PRO A 315 -15.93 -5.32 -2.22
C PRO A 315 -16.53 -4.82 -3.54
N LEU A 316 -17.56 -5.49 -4.02
CA LEU A 316 -18.26 -5.06 -5.23
C LEU A 316 -19.06 -3.76 -4.96
N PRO A 317 -19.18 -2.83 -5.93
CA PRO A 317 -19.84 -1.55 -5.70
C PRO A 317 -21.34 -1.62 -5.33
N ASP A 318 -22.03 -2.69 -5.73
CA ASP A 318 -23.45 -2.95 -5.45
C ASP A 318 -23.73 -3.24 -3.97
N ILE A 319 -22.74 -3.77 -3.25
CA ILE A 319 -22.83 -4.05 -1.81
C ILE A 319 -22.28 -2.92 -0.93
N PHE A 320 -21.92 -1.76 -1.50
CA PHE A 320 -21.45 -0.63 -0.71
C PHE A 320 -22.55 -0.11 0.22
N PRO A 321 -22.22 0.40 1.42
CA PRO A 321 -23.21 0.96 2.32
C PRO A 321 -23.88 2.17 1.66
N MET A 322 -25.16 2.01 1.27
CA MET A 322 -25.92 3.06 0.61
C MET A 322 -26.64 3.94 1.64
N LEU A 323 -26.99 5.16 1.22
CA LEU A 323 -27.94 5.97 1.98
C LEU A 323 -29.24 5.18 2.13
N PRO A 324 -29.82 5.08 3.34
CA PRO A 324 -31.09 4.40 3.52
C PRO A 324 -32.17 5.07 2.65
N ASN A 325 -32.88 4.28 1.86
CA ASN A 325 -33.93 4.74 0.93
C ASN A 325 -35.21 5.23 1.62
N GLY A 326 -35.15 5.62 2.90
CA GLY A 326 -36.31 6.06 3.66
C GLY A 326 -35.92 6.97 4.82
N SER A 327 -36.82 7.90 5.14
CA SER A 327 -36.78 8.56 6.44
C SER A 327 -36.98 7.50 7.52
N PRO A 328 -36.29 7.59 8.67
CA PRO A 328 -36.66 6.75 9.79
C PRO A 328 -38.14 7.02 10.08
N ARG A 329 -38.98 5.99 9.97
CA ARG A 329 -40.36 6.04 10.49
C ARG A 329 -40.23 6.40 11.96
N ARG A 330 -40.31 7.69 12.29
CA ARG A 330 -40.60 8.11 13.65
C ARG A 330 -41.93 7.47 13.95
N LYS A 331 -41.93 6.38 14.72
CA LYS A 331 -43.14 5.95 15.41
C LYS A 331 -43.59 7.20 16.16
N PRO A 332 -44.76 7.79 15.84
CA PRO A 332 -45.22 8.94 16.60
C PRO A 332 -45.23 8.51 18.06
N SER A 333 -44.55 9.26 18.92
CA SER A 333 -44.52 8.90 20.34
C SER A 333 -45.98 8.95 20.82
N GLN A 334 -46.45 7.91 21.49
CA GLN A 334 -47.79 7.91 22.09
C GLN A 334 -48.00 9.15 22.98
N SER A 335 -46.91 9.68 23.56
CA SER A 335 -46.89 10.92 24.34
C SER A 335 -47.32 12.16 23.54
N GLN A 336 -47.02 12.27 22.24
CA GLN A 336 -47.45 13.41 21.42
C GLN A 336 -48.95 13.39 21.14
N PHE A 337 -49.54 12.20 20.95
CA PHE A 337 -51.00 12.05 20.81
C PHE A 337 -51.73 12.34 22.13
N VAL A 338 -51.17 11.91 23.27
CA VAL A 338 -51.74 12.21 24.60
C VAL A 338 -51.69 13.72 24.88
N LEU A 339 -50.60 14.41 24.56
CA LEU A 339 -50.50 15.86 24.71
C LEU A 339 -51.53 16.62 23.86
N LEU A 340 -51.69 16.23 22.60
CA LEU A 340 -52.70 16.82 21.71
C LEU A 340 -54.13 16.57 22.20
N ALA A 341 -54.42 15.37 22.71
CA ALA A 341 -55.71 15.05 23.29
C ALA A 341 -55.97 15.88 24.56
N VAL A 342 -54.98 16.02 25.45
CA VAL A 342 -55.11 16.83 26.69
C VAL A 342 -55.37 18.29 26.35
N VAL A 343 -54.63 18.89 25.40
CA VAL A 343 -54.86 20.28 24.96
C VAL A 343 -56.24 20.44 24.34
N TYR A 344 -56.70 19.48 23.54
CA TYR A 344 -58.04 19.51 22.95
C TYR A 344 -59.14 19.46 24.02
N PHE A 345 -59.00 18.56 25.01
CA PHE A 345 -59.96 18.45 26.10
C PHE A 345 -59.96 19.69 27.02
N THR A 346 -58.80 20.26 27.35
CA THR A 346 -58.74 21.48 28.17
C THR A 346 -59.32 22.68 27.44
N TYR A 347 -59.10 22.80 26.13
CA TYR A 347 -59.72 23.85 25.32
C TYR A 347 -61.25 23.74 25.28
N HIS A 348 -61.79 22.53 25.10
CA HIS A 348 -63.24 22.31 25.11
C HIS A 348 -63.88 22.55 26.48
N ILE A 349 -63.20 22.18 27.57
CA ILE A 349 -63.68 22.49 28.93
C ILE A 349 -63.68 24.00 29.18
N PHE A 350 -62.64 24.71 28.72
CA PHE A 350 -62.56 26.17 28.87
C PHE A 350 -63.66 26.88 28.08
N LEU A 351 -63.98 26.42 26.87
CA LEU A 351 -65.10 26.94 26.05
C LEU A 351 -66.49 26.66 26.64
N ALA A 352 -66.63 25.63 27.48
CA ALA A 352 -67.89 25.30 28.14
C ALA A 352 -68.10 26.04 29.48
N LEU A 353 -67.06 26.71 29.98
CA LEU A 353 -67.06 27.49 31.24
C LEU A 353 -67.16 29.00 31.03
N VAL A 354 -67.07 29.46 29.78
CA VAL A 354 -67.38 30.83 29.32
C VAL A 354 -68.77 30.82 28.70
#